data_AF-A0A1S3J8A5-F1
#
_entry.id   AF-A0A1S3J8A5-F1
#
_cell.length_a   1.000
_cell.length_b   1.000
_cell.length_c   1.000
_cell.angle_alpha   90.00
_cell.angle_beta   90.00
_cell.angle_gamma   90.00
#
_symmetry.space_group_name_H-M   'P 1'
#
loop_
_entity.id
_entity.type
_entity.pdbx_description
1 polymer ?
#
loop_
_entity_poly.entity_id
_entity_poly.type
_entity_poly.pdbx_seq_one_letter_code
_entity_poly.pdbx_strand_id
1 'polypeptide(L)'
;MQKHLKRNITAENHLKSVDSDNTYTYQWGGYTTTDFAVDEYGLWLVYGNRSNNCYLVIAKINPDTLNVEHSWATTIRSGSVGNTFMKCGVLYATNSYSETSTYIRYTYDTNTGKQKSLPLNRIPFNQPGTYNTMLDYNPHDGLLYYADDYQGYLATFPIVKSV
;
A
#
# COMPACT_ATOMS: atom_id res chain seq x y z
N MET A 1 18.84 -6.69 15.36
CA MET A 1 19.39 -7.67 14.38
C MET A 1 19.54 -6.94 13.05
N GLN A 2 20.75 -6.47 12.70
CA GLN A 2 20.99 -5.81 11.41
C GLN A 2 21.05 -6.88 10.31
N LYS A 3 20.05 -6.93 9.42
CA LYS A 3 20.21 -7.66 8.16
C LYS A 3 21.22 -6.87 7.31
N HIS A 4 22.41 -7.42 7.10
CA HIS A 4 23.32 -6.92 6.08
C HIS A 4 22.70 -7.18 4.71
N LEU A 5 22.46 -6.12 3.93
CA LEU A 5 22.09 -6.22 2.52
C LEU A 5 23.25 -6.92 1.79
N LYS A 6 23.08 -8.22 1.50
CA LYS A 6 24.04 -8.98 0.69
C LYS A 6 23.80 -8.60 -0.78
N ARG A 7 24.86 -8.38 -1.54
CA ARG A 7 24.80 -8.03 -2.98
C ARG A 7 24.42 -9.21 -3.90
N ASN A 8 23.72 -10.22 -3.38
CA ASN A 8 23.30 -11.38 -4.15
C ASN A 8 21.78 -11.43 -4.23
N ILE A 9 21.24 -11.73 -5.41
CA ILE A 9 19.83 -12.05 -5.58
C ILE A 9 19.57 -13.38 -4.86
N THR A 10 18.68 -13.37 -3.86
CA THR A 10 18.31 -14.57 -3.10
C THR A 10 16.99 -15.17 -3.56
N ALA A 11 16.13 -14.38 -4.18
CA ALA A 11 14.86 -14.82 -4.76
C ALA A 11 14.42 -13.85 -5.86
N GLU A 12 13.68 -14.36 -6.83
CA GLU A 12 13.04 -13.59 -7.90
C GLU A 12 11.73 -14.30 -8.27
N ASN A 13 10.69 -13.53 -8.55
CA ASN A 13 9.41 -14.06 -9.01
C ASN A 13 8.75 -13.14 -10.03
N HIS A 14 8.13 -13.72 -11.06
CA HIS A 14 7.41 -12.99 -12.11
C HIS A 14 5.91 -13.21 -11.99
N LEU A 15 5.19 -12.15 -11.62
CA LEU A 15 3.74 -12.17 -11.49
C LEU A 15 3.07 -11.70 -12.78
N LYS A 16 2.54 -12.63 -13.58
CA LYS A 16 1.84 -12.33 -14.86
C LYS A 16 0.61 -11.42 -14.72
N SER A 17 0.04 -11.32 -13.52
CA SER A 17 -1.14 -10.49 -13.24
C SER A 17 -0.78 -9.03 -12.91
N VAL A 18 0.49 -8.75 -12.62
CA VAL A 18 1.02 -7.39 -12.46
C VAL A 18 1.16 -6.76 -13.84
N ASP A 19 0.85 -5.47 -13.89
CA ASP A 19 0.99 -4.68 -15.10
C ASP A 19 2.43 -4.20 -15.32
N SER A 20 3.07 -4.77 -16.35
CA SER A 20 4.40 -4.39 -16.82
C SER A 20 4.41 -3.11 -17.63
N ASP A 21 3.26 -2.70 -18.17
CA ASP A 21 3.15 -1.63 -19.15
C ASP A 21 2.94 -0.25 -18.46
N ASN A 22 3.02 -0.22 -17.13
CA ASN A 22 2.88 0.96 -16.29
C ASN A 22 1.56 1.76 -16.49
N THR A 23 0.48 1.05 -16.73
CA THR A 23 -0.86 1.59 -16.99
C THR A 23 -1.72 1.67 -15.72
N TYR A 24 -1.59 0.73 -14.78
CA TYR A 24 -2.45 0.62 -13.60
C TYR A 24 -1.80 1.16 -12.32
N THR A 25 -1.38 2.42 -12.40
CA THR A 25 -0.73 3.17 -11.32
C THR A 25 -1.73 3.71 -10.29
N TYR A 26 -1.22 4.22 -9.17
CA TYR A 26 -1.97 5.11 -8.30
C TYR A 26 -2.24 6.47 -8.96
N GLN A 27 -3.06 7.31 -8.33
CA GLN A 27 -3.51 8.59 -8.89
C GLN A 27 -2.38 9.49 -9.41
N TRP A 28 -1.22 9.47 -8.76
CA TRP A 28 -0.10 10.34 -9.11
C TRP A 28 0.75 9.79 -10.27
N GLY A 29 0.43 8.59 -10.78
CA GLY A 29 1.17 7.95 -11.85
C GLY A 29 2.50 7.39 -11.35
N GLY A 30 3.61 7.83 -11.94
CA GLY A 30 4.93 7.27 -11.68
C GLY A 30 5.01 5.79 -12.07
N TYR A 31 5.89 5.04 -11.39
CA TYR A 31 6.03 3.58 -11.55
C TYR A 31 5.42 2.84 -10.35
N THR A 32 4.14 3.10 -10.07
CA THR A 32 3.42 2.62 -8.88
C THR A 32 2.47 1.46 -9.16
N THR A 33 2.75 0.65 -10.19
CA THR A 33 1.92 -0.53 -10.49
C THR A 33 1.98 -1.60 -9.40
N THR A 34 3.04 -1.59 -8.60
CA THR A 34 3.27 -2.48 -7.46
C THR A 34 3.74 -1.69 -6.25
N ASP A 35 3.25 -2.07 -5.09
CA ASP A 35 3.54 -1.46 -3.79
C ASP A 35 3.80 -2.57 -2.76
N PHE A 36 5.01 -2.63 -2.21
CA PHE A 36 5.35 -3.60 -1.17
C PHE A 36 5.02 -3.00 0.19
N ALA A 37 4.37 -3.78 1.04
CA ALA A 37 4.06 -3.35 2.40
C ALA A 37 4.50 -4.42 3.42
N VAL A 38 4.77 -3.97 4.65
CA VAL A 38 5.06 -4.85 5.78
C VAL A 38 4.14 -4.50 6.93
N ASP A 39 3.59 -5.52 7.58
CA ASP A 39 2.85 -5.34 8.83
C ASP A 39 3.16 -6.46 9.82
N GLU A 40 2.36 -6.57 10.89
CA GLU A 40 2.52 -7.60 11.92
C GLU A 40 2.43 -9.05 11.39
N TYR A 41 1.90 -9.26 10.19
CA TYR A 41 1.75 -10.56 9.55
C TYR A 41 2.77 -10.83 8.43
N GLY A 42 3.69 -9.89 8.18
CA GLY A 42 4.84 -10.08 7.30
C GLY A 42 4.77 -9.27 6.01
N LEU A 43 5.24 -9.86 4.91
CA LEU A 43 5.41 -9.19 3.63
C LEU A 43 4.15 -9.30 2.75
N TRP A 44 3.76 -8.16 2.16
CA TRP A 44 2.63 -8.02 1.27
C TRP A 44 3.04 -7.33 -0.03
N LEU A 45 2.30 -7.62 -1.08
CA LEU A 45 2.36 -6.90 -2.35
C LEU A 45 0.94 -6.43 -2.72
N VAL A 46 0.79 -5.13 -2.95
CA VAL A 46 -0.44 -4.52 -3.45
C VAL A 46 -0.21 -4.10 -4.89
N TYR A 47 -1.09 -4.47 -5.80
CA TYR A 47 -0.91 -4.16 -7.22
C TYR A 47 -2.24 -4.10 -7.98
N GLY A 48 -2.27 -3.38 -9.10
CA GLY A 48 -3.41 -3.35 -10.01
C GLY A 48 -3.48 -4.62 -10.86
N ASN A 49 -4.62 -5.33 -10.85
CA ASN A 49 -4.77 -6.56 -11.62
C ASN A 49 -5.17 -6.31 -13.08
N ARG A 50 -4.31 -6.70 -14.01
CA ARG A 50 -4.51 -6.56 -15.46
C ARG A 50 -5.75 -7.26 -15.99
N SER A 51 -6.08 -8.41 -15.43
CA SER A 51 -7.21 -9.22 -15.90
C SER A 51 -8.54 -8.83 -15.25
N ASN A 52 -8.54 -7.88 -14.30
CA ASN A 52 -9.72 -7.55 -13.51
C ASN A 52 -9.90 -6.04 -13.32
N ASN A 53 -9.99 -5.31 -14.43
CA ASN A 53 -10.40 -3.89 -14.44
C ASN A 53 -9.56 -2.99 -13.53
N CYS A 54 -8.27 -3.32 -13.36
CA CYS A 54 -7.31 -2.59 -12.53
C CYS A 54 -7.70 -2.51 -11.05
N TYR A 55 -8.57 -3.41 -10.58
CA TYR A 55 -8.84 -3.53 -9.15
C TYR A 55 -7.57 -3.95 -8.43
N LEU A 56 -7.35 -3.39 -7.24
CA LEU A 56 -6.22 -3.78 -6.41
C LEU A 56 -6.35 -5.24 -6.00
N VAL A 57 -5.21 -5.92 -5.99
CA VAL A 57 -5.03 -7.22 -5.37
C VAL A 57 -4.07 -7.03 -4.21
N ILE A 58 -4.41 -7.64 -3.08
CA ILE A 58 -3.52 -7.79 -1.93
C ILE A 58 -2.97 -9.21 -2.03
N ALA A 59 -1.66 -9.37 -2.09
CA ALA A 59 -1.00 -10.67 -2.12
C ALA A 59 -0.11 -10.83 -0.88
N LYS A 60 -0.30 -11.92 -0.15
CA LYS A 60 0.59 -12.31 0.92
C LYS A 60 1.81 -12.98 0.30
N ILE A 61 3.00 -12.44 0.59
CA ILE A 61 4.25 -12.89 -0.02
C ILE A 61 5.08 -13.66 1.01
N ASN A 62 5.64 -14.78 0.57
CA ASN A 62 6.67 -15.48 1.31
C ASN A 62 8.00 -14.71 1.18
N PRO A 63 8.61 -14.21 2.27
CA PRO A 63 9.76 -13.31 2.20
C PRO A 63 11.06 -13.98 1.71
N ASP A 64 11.15 -15.31 1.79
CA ASP A 64 12.36 -16.05 1.39
C ASP A 64 12.32 -16.47 -0.08
N THR A 65 11.13 -16.72 -0.63
CA THR A 65 10.95 -17.23 -2.00
C THR A 65 10.28 -16.25 -2.95
N LEU A 66 9.68 -15.18 -2.43
CA LEU A 66 8.81 -14.23 -3.15
C LEU A 66 7.59 -14.88 -3.80
N ASN A 67 7.23 -16.11 -3.42
CA ASN A 67 6.00 -16.75 -3.87
C ASN A 67 4.77 -16.12 -3.22
N VAL A 68 3.68 -16.05 -3.97
CA VAL A 68 2.37 -15.66 -3.46
C VAL A 68 1.80 -16.82 -2.65
N GLU A 69 1.60 -16.63 -1.35
CA GLU A 69 1.00 -17.62 -0.45
C GLU A 69 -0.53 -17.58 -0.57
N HIS A 70 -1.10 -16.39 -0.69
CA HIS A 70 -2.53 -16.16 -0.87
C HIS A 70 -2.77 -14.78 -1.48
N SER A 71 -3.91 -14.59 -2.14
CA SER A 71 -4.30 -13.28 -2.68
C SER A 71 -5.78 -12.97 -2.51
N TRP A 72 -6.09 -11.68 -2.34
CA TRP A 72 -7.44 -11.16 -2.16
C TRP A 72 -7.71 -10.11 -3.23
N ALA A 73 -8.78 -10.32 -4.01
CA ALA A 73 -9.26 -9.33 -4.97
C ALA A 73 -10.13 -8.28 -4.26
N THR A 74 -9.81 -7.01 -4.48
CA THR A 74 -10.61 -5.88 -3.98
C THR A 74 -11.62 -5.40 -5.02
N THR A 75 -12.41 -4.39 -4.67
CA THR A 75 -13.29 -3.67 -5.62
C THR A 75 -12.84 -2.23 -5.87
N ILE A 76 -11.64 -1.86 -5.39
CA ILE A 76 -11.10 -0.50 -5.53
C ILE A 76 -10.06 -0.47 -6.64
N ARG A 77 -10.17 0.48 -7.58
CA ARG A 77 -9.24 0.60 -8.70
C ARG A 77 -7.95 1.29 -8.26
N SER A 78 -6.79 0.85 -8.75
CA SER A 78 -5.49 1.47 -8.44
C SER A 78 -5.48 2.97 -8.72
N GLY A 79 -5.89 3.40 -9.91
CA GLY A 79 -5.92 4.82 -10.29
C GLY A 79 -6.92 5.70 -9.52
N SER A 80 -7.65 5.14 -8.56
CA SER A 80 -8.57 5.90 -7.71
C SER A 80 -8.04 6.14 -6.30
N VAL A 81 -6.92 5.54 -5.89
CA VAL A 81 -6.30 5.74 -4.56
C VAL A 81 -5.08 6.67 -4.67
N GLY A 82 -4.81 7.44 -3.61
CA GLY A 82 -3.59 8.23 -3.51
C GLY A 82 -2.36 7.37 -3.22
N ASN A 83 -2.44 6.59 -2.14
CA ASN A 83 -1.44 5.62 -1.72
C ASN A 83 -2.10 4.52 -0.86
N THR A 84 -1.37 3.47 -0.49
CA THR A 84 -1.87 2.39 0.37
C THR A 84 -0.87 1.98 1.44
N PHE A 85 -1.35 1.36 2.52
CA PHE A 85 -0.49 0.68 3.50
C PHE A 85 -1.24 -0.50 4.13
N MET A 86 -0.49 -1.43 4.72
CA MET A 86 -1.02 -2.58 5.46
C MET A 86 -0.80 -2.40 6.96
N LYS A 87 -1.80 -2.78 7.76
CA LYS A 87 -1.65 -2.90 9.22
C LYS A 87 -2.56 -4.02 9.75
N CYS A 88 -2.02 -4.94 10.54
CA CYS A 88 -2.75 -6.06 11.15
C CYS A 88 -3.61 -6.87 10.16
N GLY A 89 -3.14 -7.07 8.93
CA GLY A 89 -3.85 -7.75 7.85
C GLY A 89 -4.93 -6.91 7.17
N VAL A 90 -4.99 -5.61 7.42
CA VAL A 90 -5.97 -4.70 6.81
C VAL A 90 -5.26 -3.74 5.86
N LEU A 91 -5.70 -3.69 4.60
CA LEU A 91 -5.30 -2.67 3.64
C LEU A 91 -6.04 -1.38 3.96
N TYR A 92 -5.33 -0.26 4.00
CA TYR A 92 -5.87 1.09 4.09
C TYR A 92 -5.46 1.86 2.85
N ALA A 93 -6.41 2.52 2.19
CA ALA A 93 -6.13 3.33 1.00
C ALA A 93 -6.60 4.76 1.17
N THR A 94 -5.72 5.71 0.85
CA THR A 94 -6.03 7.14 0.89
C THR A 94 -6.85 7.57 -0.33
N ASN A 95 -7.58 8.67 -0.19
CA ASN A 95 -8.37 9.23 -1.28
C ASN A 95 -7.59 10.07 -2.27
N SER A 96 -6.48 10.67 -1.82
CA SER A 96 -5.72 11.64 -2.59
C SER A 96 -4.24 11.50 -2.28
N TYR A 97 -3.41 11.78 -3.26
CA TYR A 97 -1.97 11.96 -3.08
C TYR A 97 -1.62 13.44 -2.82
N SER A 98 -2.47 14.38 -3.24
CA SER A 98 -2.12 15.81 -3.31
C SER A 98 -2.98 16.74 -2.48
N GLU A 99 -4.11 16.28 -1.95
CA GLU A 99 -4.92 17.08 -1.04
C GLU A 99 -4.27 17.14 0.35
N THR A 100 -4.17 18.33 0.93
CA THR A 100 -3.70 18.49 2.31
C THR A 100 -4.65 17.84 3.31
N SER A 101 -5.97 17.92 3.03
CA SER A 101 -7.04 17.24 3.79
C SER A 101 -7.34 15.87 3.20
N THR A 102 -6.40 14.94 3.34
CA THR A 102 -6.57 13.54 2.89
C THR A 102 -7.27 12.70 3.96
N TYR A 103 -7.85 11.57 3.58
CA TYR A 103 -8.54 10.62 4.44
C TYR A 103 -8.41 9.19 3.92
N ILE A 104 -8.56 8.21 4.82
CA ILE A 104 -8.74 6.82 4.41
C ILE A 104 -10.14 6.68 3.82
N ARG A 105 -10.22 6.27 2.55
CA ARG A 105 -11.49 6.09 1.85
C ARG A 105 -11.87 4.63 1.63
N TYR A 106 -10.93 3.71 1.77
CA TYR A 106 -11.19 2.30 1.53
C TYR A 106 -10.36 1.44 2.46
N THR A 107 -10.98 0.38 2.96
CA THR A 107 -10.30 -0.65 3.76
C THR A 107 -10.68 -2.05 3.29
N TYR A 108 -9.73 -2.97 3.34
CA TYR A 108 -9.97 -4.40 3.12
C TYR A 108 -9.33 -5.22 4.23
N ASP A 109 -10.11 -5.97 4.99
CA ASP A 109 -9.62 -6.87 6.05
C ASP A 109 -9.42 -8.29 5.51
N THR A 110 -8.16 -8.71 5.36
CA THR A 110 -7.81 -10.04 4.83
C THR A 110 -8.19 -11.19 5.77
N ASN A 111 -8.38 -10.91 7.05
CA ASN A 111 -8.80 -11.92 8.04
C ASN A 111 -10.28 -12.31 7.87
N THR A 112 -11.10 -11.39 7.37
CA THR A 112 -12.55 -11.58 7.27
C THR A 112 -13.09 -11.46 5.84
N GLY A 113 -12.26 -11.03 4.89
CA GLY A 113 -12.66 -10.72 3.52
C GLY A 113 -13.56 -9.48 3.41
N LYS A 114 -13.75 -8.72 4.51
CA LYS A 114 -14.65 -7.56 4.53
C LYS A 114 -13.96 -6.35 3.94
N GLN A 115 -14.63 -5.71 2.99
CA GLN A 115 -14.20 -4.47 2.38
C GLN A 115 -15.22 -3.36 2.60
N LYS A 116 -14.73 -2.12 2.75
CA LYS A 116 -15.56 -0.96 3.02
C LYS A 116 -15.03 0.26 2.28
N SER A 117 -15.89 0.91 1.52
CA SER A 117 -15.70 2.33 1.17
C SER A 117 -16.15 3.17 2.37
N LEU A 118 -15.27 4.03 2.85
CA LEU A 118 -15.54 4.91 3.98
C LEU A 118 -16.00 6.27 3.46
N PRO A 119 -16.93 6.95 4.16
CA PRO A 119 -17.27 8.33 3.83
C PRO A 119 -16.04 9.22 4.04
N LEU A 120 -16.00 10.33 3.30
CA LEU A 120 -15.05 11.43 3.51
C LEU A 120 -15.01 11.76 5.00
N ASN A 121 -13.84 12.11 5.56
CA ASN A 121 -13.61 12.50 6.96
C ASN A 121 -13.66 11.41 8.05
N ARG A 122 -14.06 10.16 7.75
CA ARG A 122 -14.17 9.13 8.80
C ARG A 122 -12.84 8.83 9.50
N ILE A 123 -11.76 8.78 8.74
CA ILE A 123 -10.40 8.60 9.26
C ILE A 123 -9.53 9.64 8.54
N PRO A 124 -9.32 10.83 9.13
CA PRO A 124 -8.50 11.87 8.53
C PRO A 124 -7.02 11.48 8.49
N PHE A 125 -6.33 11.92 7.45
CA PHE A 125 -4.89 11.80 7.26
C PHE A 125 -4.36 13.15 6.76
N ASN A 126 -3.95 13.99 7.71
CA ASN A 126 -3.45 15.33 7.43
C ASN A 126 -1.95 15.28 7.10
N GLN A 127 -1.65 15.01 5.83
CA GLN A 127 -0.28 14.99 5.33
C GLN A 127 0.32 16.42 5.25
N PRO A 128 1.62 16.60 5.54
CA PRO A 128 2.26 17.92 5.56
C PRO A 128 2.48 18.51 4.15
N GLY A 129 2.58 17.64 3.13
CA GLY A 129 2.83 18.02 1.75
C GLY A 129 1.62 17.80 0.84
N THR A 130 1.83 18.05 -0.45
CA THR A 130 0.82 17.95 -1.50
C THR A 130 1.24 17.00 -2.62
N TYR A 131 2.24 16.15 -2.38
CA TYR A 131 2.73 15.19 -3.36
C TYR A 131 3.18 13.89 -2.68
N ASN A 132 2.24 13.20 -2.04
CA ASN A 132 2.48 11.89 -1.40
C ASN A 132 2.94 10.85 -2.42
N THR A 133 4.22 10.52 -2.39
CA THR A 133 4.82 9.50 -3.26
C THR A 133 4.99 8.16 -2.56
N MET A 134 5.04 8.14 -1.22
CA MET A 134 5.23 6.92 -0.43
C MET A 134 4.49 7.00 0.90
N LEU A 135 3.85 5.91 1.30
CA LEU A 135 3.16 5.80 2.57
C LEU A 135 3.31 4.38 3.14
N ASP A 136 4.23 4.19 4.08
CA ASP A 136 4.62 2.86 4.57
C ASP A 136 4.44 2.69 6.07
N TYR A 137 3.76 1.62 6.49
CA TYR A 137 3.65 1.28 7.90
C TYR A 137 4.88 0.48 8.36
N ASN A 138 5.37 0.79 9.55
CA ASN A 138 6.41 -0.01 10.20
C ASN A 138 5.84 -0.70 11.45
N PRO A 139 5.67 -2.04 11.45
CA PRO A 139 5.15 -2.76 12.62
C PRO A 139 6.10 -2.77 13.81
N HIS A 140 7.36 -2.41 13.64
CA HIS A 140 8.34 -2.38 14.74
C HIS A 140 8.10 -1.21 15.70
N ASP A 141 7.77 -0.03 15.18
CA ASP A 141 7.54 1.18 15.98
C ASP A 141 6.07 1.65 15.95
N GLY A 142 5.24 1.05 15.10
CA GLY A 142 3.82 1.39 14.98
C GLY A 142 3.58 2.72 14.27
N LEU A 143 4.55 3.24 13.52
CA LEU A 143 4.46 4.51 12.81
C LEU A 143 4.15 4.32 11.33
N LEU A 144 3.41 5.27 10.78
CA LEU A 144 3.21 5.44 9.34
C LEU A 144 4.24 6.44 8.82
N TYR A 145 5.09 6.02 7.91
CA TYR A 145 6.12 6.83 7.26
C TYR A 145 5.57 7.42 5.98
N TYR A 146 5.86 8.70 5.75
CA TYR A 146 5.38 9.46 4.61
C TYR A 146 6.54 10.13 3.91
N ALA A 147 6.50 10.15 2.58
CA ALA A 147 7.39 10.95 1.76
C ALA A 147 6.62 11.80 0.73
N ASP A 148 7.07 13.05 0.60
CA ASP A 148 6.74 13.97 -0.47
C ASP A 148 8.01 14.26 -1.27
N ASP A 149 8.09 13.75 -2.51
CA ASP A 149 9.29 13.93 -3.35
C ASP A 149 9.36 15.32 -4.00
N TYR A 150 8.24 16.04 -4.08
CA TYR A 150 8.21 17.37 -4.69
C TYR A 150 8.74 18.45 -3.75
N GLN A 151 8.35 18.38 -2.46
CA GLN A 151 8.73 19.34 -1.42
C GLN A 151 9.85 18.82 -0.53
N GLY A 152 10.19 17.52 -0.62
CA GLY A 152 11.21 16.87 0.20
C GLY A 152 10.78 16.64 1.65
N TYR A 153 9.46 16.62 1.92
CA TYR A 153 8.97 16.35 3.26
C TYR A 153 9.04 14.86 3.60
N LEU A 154 9.62 14.57 4.76
CA LEU A 154 9.56 13.27 5.41
C LEU A 154 8.86 13.44 6.75
N ALA A 155 7.86 12.61 7.01
CA ALA A 155 7.09 12.67 8.24
C ALA A 155 6.71 11.28 8.74
N THR A 156 6.41 11.19 10.03
CA THR A 156 5.88 9.98 10.66
C THR A 156 4.59 10.30 11.39
N PHE A 157 3.62 9.40 11.34
CA PHE A 157 2.34 9.54 12.03
C PHE A 157 2.12 8.36 12.98
N PRO A 158 1.70 8.60 14.23
CA PRO A 158 1.27 7.52 15.10
C PRO A 158 -0.06 6.94 14.59
N ILE A 159 -0.15 5.61 14.44
CA ILE A 159 -1.41 4.94 14.14
C ILE A 159 -2.07 4.50 15.44
N VAL A 160 -3.03 5.29 15.92
CA VAL A 160 -3.92 4.85 17.00
C VAL A 160 -4.91 3.83 16.45
N LYS A 161 -5.16 2.73 17.18
CA LYS A 161 -6.24 1.78 16.84
C LYS A 161 -7.54 2.58 16.72
N SER A 162 -8.11 2.65 15.52
CA SER A 162 -9.47 3.15 15.36
C SER A 162 -10.40 2.24 16.17
N VAL A 163 -11.13 2.86 17.11
CA VAL A 163 -12.11 2.24 18.01
C VAL A 163 -13.16 1.45 17.24
#